data_AF-A0A0U5IN99-F1
#
_entry.id   AF-A0A0U5IN99-F1
#
_cell.length_a   1.000
_cell.length_b   1.000
_cell.length_c   1.000
_cell.angle_alpha   90.00
_cell.angle_beta   90.00
_cell.angle_gamma   90.00
#
_symmetry.space_group_name_H-M   'P 1'
#
loop_
_entity.id
_entity.type
_entity.pdbx_description
1 polymer ?
#
loop_
_entity_poly.entity_id
_entity_poly.type
_entity_poly.pdbx_seq_one_letter_code
_entity_poly.pdbx_strand_id
1 'polypeptide(L)' 'MASNRREDHELSMLALHLIQNCMVYINTLMIQTLLERPHWQGRLTPRDYAALTPLIWEHVNPYGRFELDMSTRLALP' A
#
# COMPACT_ATOMS: atom_id res chain seq x y z
N MET A 1 -11.96 -13.20 -33.32
CA MET A 1 -11.84 -12.17 -32.26
C MET A 1 -11.48 -12.85 -30.93
N ALA A 2 -10.20 -13.12 -30.67
CA ALA A 2 -9.76 -13.73 -29.40
C ALA A 2 -8.23 -13.62 -29.17
N SER A 3 -7.60 -12.47 -29.48
CA SER A 3 -6.15 -12.29 -29.29
C SER A 3 -5.75 -11.13 -28.36
N ASN A 4 -6.71 -10.32 -27.85
CA ASN A 4 -6.39 -9.12 -27.07
C ASN A 4 -6.29 -9.33 -25.54
N ARG A 5 -6.71 -10.48 -25.01
CA ARG A 5 -6.82 -10.64 -23.54
C ARG A 5 -5.50 -10.93 -22.85
N ARG A 6 -4.55 -11.58 -23.54
CA ARG A 6 -3.31 -12.04 -22.92
C ARG A 6 -2.38 -10.88 -22.56
N GLU A 7 -2.19 -9.94 -23.49
CA GLU A 7 -1.37 -8.75 -23.25
C GLU A 7 -1.99 -7.86 -22.16
N ASP A 8 -3.32 -7.68 -22.16
CA ASP A 8 -4.04 -6.95 -21.11
C ASP A 8 -3.88 -7.61 -19.72
N HIS A 9 -3.92 -8.95 -19.66
CA HIS A 9 -3.67 -9.69 -18.42
C HIS A 9 -2.22 -9.57 -17.96
N GLU A 10 -1.25 -9.66 -18.88
CA GLU A 10 0.17 -9.50 -18.59
C GLU A 10 0.46 -8.10 -18.05
N LEU A 11 -0.08 -7.06 -18.68
CA LEU A 11 0.03 -5.68 -18.21
C LEU A 11 -0.60 -5.49 -16.82
N SER A 12 -1.78 -6.06 -16.59
CA SER A 12 -2.47 -5.97 -15.30
C SER A 12 -1.66 -6.66 -14.19
N MET A 13 -1.07 -7.83 -14.46
CA MET A 13 -0.20 -8.52 -13.51
C MET A 13 1.06 -7.72 -13.19
N LEU A 14 1.70 -7.15 -14.20
CA LEU A 14 2.89 -6.30 -14.03
C LEU A 14 2.58 -5.03 -13.23
N ALA A 15 1.46 -4.37 -13.53
CA ALA A 15 1.01 -3.19 -12.79
C ALA A 15 0.71 -3.53 -11.32
N LEU A 16 0.07 -4.68 -11.06
CA LEU A 16 -0.18 -5.16 -9.70
C LEU A 16 1.13 -5.44 -8.95
N HIS A 17 2.10 -6.10 -9.59
CA HIS A 17 3.42 -6.34 -9.01
C HIS A 17 4.15 -5.04 -8.70
N LEU A 18 4.07 -4.06 -9.60
CA LEU A 18 4.65 -2.74 -9.37
C LEU A 18 4.02 -2.07 -8.14
N ILE A 19 2.69 -2.05 -8.04
CA ILE A 19 1.98 -1.49 -6.89
C ILE A 19 2.36 -2.22 -5.61
N GLN A 20 2.43 -3.55 -5.63
CA GLN A 20 2.85 -4.34 -4.48
C GLN A 20 4.27 -3.98 -4.02
N ASN A 21 5.21 -3.83 -4.96
CA ASN A 21 6.59 -3.40 -4.66
C ASN A 21 6.65 -1.97 -4.11
N CYS A 22 5.88 -1.05 -4.68
CA CYS A 22 5.77 0.32 -4.18
C CYS A 22 5.24 0.35 -2.74
N MET A 23 4.19 -0.42 -2.43
CA MET A 23 3.66 -0.52 -1.06
C MET A 23 4.70 -1.08 -0.09
N VAL A 24 5.39 -2.16 -0.45
CA VAL A 24 6.47 -2.74 0.38
C VAL A 24 7.57 -1.71 0.67
N TYR A 25 7.96 -0.93 -0.35
CA TYR A 25 8.97 0.11 -0.20
C TYR A 25 8.53 1.23 0.76
N ILE A 26 7.33 1.78 0.57
CA ILE A 26 6.78 2.82 1.45
C ILE A 26 6.64 2.31 2.87
N ASN A 27 6.13 1.09 3.06
CA ASN A 27 5.99 0.48 4.39
C ASN A 27 7.35 0.30 5.09
N THR A 28 8.39 -0.03 4.33
CA THR A 28 9.76 -0.15 4.85
C THR A 28 10.26 1.21 5.35
N LEU A 29 10.08 2.28 4.57
CA LEU A 29 10.45 3.63 4.98
C LEU A 29 9.66 4.09 6.21
N MET A 30 8.35 3.82 6.25
CA MET A 30 7.50 4.16 7.40
C MET A 30 7.98 3.47 8.69
N ILE A 31 8.32 2.18 8.61
CA ILE A 31 8.87 1.43 9.74
C ILE A 31 10.20 2.04 10.18
N GLN A 32 11.12 2.31 9.25
CA GLN A 32 12.41 2.94 9.57
C GLN A 32 12.22 4.27 10.30
N THR A 33 11.38 5.17 9.78
CA THR A 33 11.07 6.46 10.41
C THR A 33 10.42 6.32 11.79
N LEU A 34 9.60 5.28 12.00
CA LEU A 34 9.00 5.03 13.32
C LEU A 34 10.05 4.53 14.32
N LEU A 35 10.95 3.65 13.90
CA LEU A 35 11.99 3.07 14.74
C LEU A 35 13.13 4.04 15.06
N GLU A 36 13.34 5.06 14.24
CA GLU A 36 14.31 6.14 14.51
C GLU A 36 13.92 7.02 15.72
N ARG A 37 12.65 7.00 16.14
CA ARG A 37 12.17 7.84 17.25
C ARG A 37 12.82 7.43 18.57
N PRO A 38 13.20 8.39 19.45
CA PRO A 38 13.95 8.11 20.68
C PRO A 38 13.32 7.05 21.60
N HIS A 39 12.00 6.97 21.66
CA HIS A 39 11.28 6.01 22.52
C HIS A 39 11.33 4.55 22.02
N TRP A 40 11.81 4.30 20.80
CA TRP A 40 12.02 2.95 20.25
C TRP A 40 13.48 2.49 20.33
N GLN A 41 14.40 3.38 20.69
CA GLN A 41 15.82 3.05 20.81
C GLN A 41 16.03 1.99 21.90
N GLY A 42 16.71 0.89 21.55
CA GLY A 42 17.02 -0.20 22.47
C GLY A 42 15.82 -1.03 22.96
N ARG A 43 14.61 -0.81 22.41
CA ARG A 43 13.39 -1.53 22.83
C ARG A 43 13.20 -2.87 22.13
N LEU A 44 13.70 -3.01 20.92
CA LEU A 44 13.53 -4.20 20.08
C LEU A 44 14.62 -5.22 20.37
N THR A 45 14.22 -6.47 20.53
CA THR A 45 15.11 -7.62 20.56
C THR A 45 15.38 -8.14 19.15
N PRO A 46 16.42 -8.98 18.93
CA PRO A 46 16.64 -9.62 17.63
C PRO A 46 15.41 -10.37 17.09
N ARG A 47 14.59 -10.94 17.98
CA ARG A 47 13.34 -11.63 17.60
C ARG A 47 12.30 -10.65 17.05
N ASP A 48 12.21 -9.45 17.62
CA ASP A 48 11.26 -8.44 17.18
C ASP A 48 11.65 -7.89 15.81
N TYR A 49 12.95 -7.67 15.57
CA TYR A 49 13.46 -7.30 14.24
C TYR A 49 13.16 -8.37 13.18
N ALA A 50 13.27 -9.66 13.53
CA ALA A 50 12.93 -10.76 12.63
C ALA A 50 11.42 -10.88 12.37
N ALA A 51 10.58 -10.34 13.25
CA ALA A 51 9.13 -10.33 13.10
C ALA A 51 8.62 -9.11 12.31
N LEU A 52 9.47 -8.10 12.06
CA LEU A 52 9.08 -6.95 11.24
C LEU A 52 8.76 -7.39 9.82
N THR A 53 7.63 -6.91 9.32
CA THR A 53 7.19 -7.16 7.94
C THR A 53 6.67 -5.87 7.31
N PRO A 54 7.08 -5.55 6.08
CA PRO A 54 6.53 -4.44 5.33
C PRO A 54 5.15 -4.78 4.73
N LEU A 55 4.58 -5.96 4.99
CA LEU A 55 3.28 -6.40 4.46
C LEU A 55 2.09 -5.93 5.32
N ILE A 56 2.19 -4.75 5.91
CA ILE A 56 1.10 -4.11 6.65
C ILE A 56 0.20 -3.33 5.70
N TRP A 57 -1.12 -3.49 5.81
CA TRP A 57 -2.10 -2.91 4.88
C TRP A 57 -3.23 -2.13 5.55
N GLU A 58 -3.38 -2.21 6.87
CA GLU A 58 -4.47 -1.53 7.60
C GLU A 58 -4.45 0.01 7.47
N HIS A 59 -3.28 0.61 7.20
CA HIS A 59 -3.14 2.05 7.01
C HIS A 59 -3.44 2.52 5.57
N VAL A 60 -3.70 1.59 4.64
CA VAL A 60 -3.97 1.88 3.24
C VAL A 60 -5.48 1.92 3.00
N ASN A 61 -5.97 3.02 2.44
CA ASN A 61 -7.32 3.09 1.91
C ASN A 61 -7.28 2.95 0.37
N PRO A 62 -7.65 1.79 -0.20
CA PRO A 62 -7.56 1.55 -1.65
C PRO A 62 -8.58 2.36 -2.45
N TYR A 63 -9.61 2.91 -1.79
CA TYR A 63 -10.68 3.69 -2.41
C TYR A 63 -10.38 5.19 -2.46
N GLY A 64 -9.22 5.61 -1.94
CA GLY A 64 -8.85 7.02 -1.84
C GLY A 64 -9.69 7.79 -0.81
N ARG A 65 -9.51 9.11 -0.78
CA ARG A 65 -10.22 10.00 0.14
C ARG A 65 -11.56 10.38 -0.47
N PHE A 66 -12.64 9.77 0.01
CA PHE A 66 -14.00 10.19 -0.35
C PHE A 66 -14.46 11.28 0.61
N GLU A 67 -14.40 12.53 0.17
CA GLU A 67 -15.07 13.64 0.87
C GLU A 67 -16.53 13.66 0.43
N LEU A 68 -17.41 13.10 1.28
CA LEU A 68 -18.85 13.17 1.06
C LEU A 68 -19.33 14.61 1.21
N ASP A 69 -19.59 15.27 0.09
CA ASP A 69 -20.31 16.54 0.06
C ASP A 69 -21.80 16.29 -0.22
N MET A 70 -22.61 16.39 0.83
CA MET A 70 -24.07 16.24 0.75
C MET A 70 -24.76 17.38 -0.02
N SER A 71 -24.05 18.47 -0.34
CA SER A 71 -24.55 19.57 -1.16
C SER A 71 -24.33 19.37 -2.67
N THR A 72 -23.47 18.42 -3.05
CA THR A 72 -23.20 18.07 -4.44
C THR A 72 -24.19 17.00 -4.92
N ARG A 73 -25.02 17.33 -5.92
CA ARG A 73 -25.87 16.34 -6.60
C ARG A 73 -25.06 15.51 -7.57
N LEU A 74 -25.23 14.19 -7.54
CA LEU A 74 -24.69 13.27 -8.55
C LEU A 74 -25.26 13.64 -9.92
N ALA A 75 -24.39 13.87 -10.90
CA ALA A 75 -24.78 14.03 -12.31
C ALA A 75 -25.13 12.65 -12.88
N LEU A 76 -26.36 12.20 -12.65
CA LEU A 76 -26.91 10.99 -13.24
C LEU A 76 -27.54 11.33 -14.61
N PRO A 77 -27.32 10.52 -15.67
CA PRO A 77 -28.02 10.65 -16.95
C PRO A 77 -29.50 10.26 -16.86
#